data_AF-A0A5K1IT69-F1
#
_entry.id   AF-A0A5K1IT69-F1
#
_cell.length_a   1.000
_cell.length_b   1.000
_cell.length_c   1.000
_cell.angle_alpha   90.00
_cell.angle_beta   90.00
_cell.angle_gamma   90.00
#
_symmetry.space_group_name_H-M   'P 1'
#
loop_
_entity.id
_entity.type
_entity.pdbx_description
1 polymer ?
#
loop_
_entity_poly.entity_id
_entity_poly.type
_entity_poly.pdbx_seq_one_letter_code
_entity_poly.pdbx_strand_id
1 'polypeptide(L)'
;MSDSEMKLNGVSRDEKRRWTDAEVRYLSAHRADGSYLIAHVLKRTPLSVRVKAARLHISLDRKPMKVCPICGTYFVRDNKAGRYGMCQVCWERRKADAMRERAAERAAQRDYDNAKHRKNTGGA
;
A
#
# COMPACT_ATOMS: atom_id res chain seq x y z
N MET A 1 10.90 44.31 14.47
CA MET A 1 11.85 43.26 14.90
C MET A 1 11.04 42.05 15.32
N SER A 2 11.15 40.95 14.57
CA SER A 2 11.00 39.52 14.95
C SER A 2 10.24 38.71 13.89
N ASP A 3 10.85 38.55 12.71
CA ASP A 3 10.59 37.39 11.85
C ASP A 3 11.40 36.22 12.42
N SER A 4 10.71 35.32 13.11
CA SER A 4 11.30 34.11 13.67
C SER A 4 11.68 33.15 12.56
N GLU A 5 12.95 33.17 12.18
CA GLU A 5 13.63 32.19 11.32
C GLU A 5 13.37 30.75 11.81
N MET A 6 12.42 30.07 11.19
CA MET A 6 12.33 28.61 11.23
C MET A 6 13.51 28.01 10.46
N LYS A 7 14.55 27.65 11.19
CA LYS A 7 15.73 26.94 10.70
C LYS A 7 15.31 25.63 10.03
N LEU A 8 15.40 25.58 8.71
CA LEU A 8 15.36 24.36 7.90
C LEU A 8 16.62 23.53 8.18
N ASN A 9 16.54 22.69 9.20
CA ASN A 9 17.59 21.74 9.52
C ASN A 9 17.74 20.67 8.43
N GLY A 10 18.81 20.77 7.64
CA GLY A 10 19.62 19.64 7.20
C GLY A 10 19.07 18.75 6.07
N VAL A 11 19.01 19.26 4.84
CA VAL A 11 18.88 18.39 3.65
C VAL A 11 20.26 17.81 3.30
N SER A 12 20.62 16.73 3.98
CA SER A 12 21.82 15.94 3.71
C SER A 12 21.73 15.19 2.37
N ARG A 13 22.49 15.65 1.37
CA ARG A 13 23.05 14.93 0.20
C ARG A 13 22.17 13.81 -0.39
N ASP A 14 21.25 14.20 -1.27
CA ASP A 14 20.40 13.32 -2.11
C ASP A 14 21.16 12.65 -3.28
N GLU A 15 22.50 12.81 -3.38
CA GLU A 15 23.21 12.58 -4.64
C GLU A 15 23.65 11.12 -4.91
N LYS A 16 23.55 10.20 -3.95
CA LYS A 16 23.89 8.77 -4.18
C LYS A 16 22.97 7.73 -3.53
N ARG A 17 21.79 8.10 -3.03
CA ARG A 17 20.87 7.12 -2.42
C ARG A 17 20.21 6.26 -3.50
N ARG A 18 20.64 5.00 -3.64
CA ARG A 18 20.05 4.01 -4.55
C ARG A 18 18.54 3.86 -4.30
N TRP A 19 17.77 3.68 -5.38
CA TRP A 19 16.34 3.41 -5.30
C TRP A 19 16.10 1.98 -4.82
N THR A 20 15.25 1.80 -3.81
CA THR A 20 14.86 0.47 -3.33
C THR A 20 13.62 -0.04 -4.08
N ASP A 21 13.40 -1.35 -4.07
CA ASP A 21 12.19 -1.93 -4.66
C ASP A 21 10.91 -1.42 -4.00
N ALA A 22 10.95 -1.14 -2.69
CA ALA A 22 9.84 -0.56 -1.97
C ALA A 22 9.50 0.85 -2.49
N GLU A 23 10.51 1.66 -2.78
CA GLU A 23 10.34 3.00 -3.36
C GLU A 23 9.82 2.94 -4.79
N VAL A 24 10.29 1.99 -5.59
CA VAL A 24 9.80 1.78 -6.95
C VAL A 24 8.34 1.34 -6.93
N ARG A 25 7.97 0.41 -6.04
CA ARG A 25 6.56 0.01 -5.83
C ARG A 25 5.71 1.19 -5.37
N TYR A 26 6.21 1.99 -4.44
CA TYR A 26 5.51 3.18 -3.95
C TYR A 26 5.26 4.19 -5.09
N LEU A 27 6.30 4.50 -5.88
CA LEU A 27 6.21 5.39 -7.05
C LEU A 27 5.15 4.92 -8.05
N SER A 28 5.15 3.62 -8.39
CA SER A 28 4.17 3.05 -9.31
C SER A 28 2.75 3.14 -8.77
N ALA A 29 2.53 2.79 -7.50
CA ALA A 29 1.21 2.83 -6.88
C ALA A 29 0.65 4.25 -6.64
N HIS A 30 1.53 5.25 -6.52
CA HIS A 30 1.18 6.64 -6.20
C HIS A 30 1.39 7.60 -7.38
N ARG A 31 1.56 7.08 -8.61
CA ARG A 31 1.83 7.89 -9.80
C ARG A 31 0.87 9.06 -10.02
N ALA A 32 -0.40 8.91 -9.62
CA ALA A 32 -1.44 9.94 -9.76
C ALA A 32 -1.32 11.10 -8.76
N ASP A 33 -0.50 10.99 -7.72
CA ASP A 33 -0.27 12.07 -6.74
C ASP A 33 0.67 13.16 -7.26
N GLY A 34 1.45 12.82 -8.29
CA GLY A 34 2.47 13.68 -8.86
C GLY A 34 3.77 13.71 -8.05
N SER A 35 4.81 14.25 -8.69
CA SER A 35 6.19 14.18 -8.19
C SER A 35 6.43 14.78 -6.81
N TYR A 36 5.76 15.88 -6.45
CA TYR A 36 5.99 16.58 -5.18
C TYR A 36 5.53 15.79 -3.96
N LEU A 37 4.33 15.21 -3.98
CA LEU A 37 3.83 14.44 -2.84
C LEU A 37 4.64 13.17 -2.65
N ILE A 38 4.95 12.47 -3.75
CA ILE A 38 5.78 11.25 -3.72
C ILE A 38 7.18 11.58 -3.17
N ALA A 39 7.78 12.68 -3.60
CA ALA A 39 9.07 13.15 -3.11
C ALA A 39 9.05 13.41 -1.59
N HIS A 40 8.00 14.05 -1.09
CA HIS A 40 7.83 14.33 0.34
C HIS A 40 7.76 13.05 1.18
N VAL A 41 7.03 12.03 0.71
CA VAL A 41 6.89 10.76 1.42
C VAL A 41 8.19 9.94 1.35
N LEU A 42 8.81 9.87 0.17
CA LEU A 42 10.04 9.09 -0.04
C LEU A 42 11.31 9.79 0.47
N LYS A 43 11.20 11.01 1.01
CA LYS A 43 12.33 11.85 1.42
C LYS A 43 13.39 11.96 0.32
N ARG A 44 12.92 12.28 -0.89
CA ARG A 44 13.73 12.51 -2.10
C ARG A 44 13.36 13.84 -2.72
N THR A 45 14.18 14.35 -3.62
CA THR A 45 13.85 15.52 -4.45
C THR A 45 12.79 15.19 -5.53
N PRO A 46 11.91 16.14 -5.89
CA PRO A 46 10.96 15.96 -6.99
C PRO A 46 11.62 15.64 -8.34
N LEU A 47 12.82 16.20 -8.59
CA LEU A 47 13.61 15.90 -9.79
C LEU A 47 14.02 14.43 -9.84
N SER A 48 14.55 13.87 -8.74
CA SER A 48 14.91 12.46 -8.63
C SER A 48 13.72 11.54 -8.91
N VAL A 49 12.53 11.89 -8.39
CA VAL A 49 11.28 11.17 -8.67
C VAL A 49 10.90 11.21 -10.14
N ARG A 50 10.96 12.38 -10.79
CA ARG A 50 10.65 12.53 -12.23
C ARG A 50 11.62 11.74 -13.10
N VAL A 51 12.93 11.84 -12.83
CA VAL A 51 13.97 11.09 -13.56
C VAL A 51 13.74 9.59 -13.40
N LYS A 52 13.46 9.11 -12.20
CA LYS A 52 13.17 7.70 -11.97
C LYS A 52 11.89 7.24 -12.67
N ALA A 53 10.83 8.03 -12.61
CA ALA A 53 9.56 7.71 -13.27
C ALA A 53 9.71 7.63 -14.79
N ALA A 54 10.45 8.58 -15.38
CA ALA A 54 10.76 8.56 -16.81
C ALA A 54 11.52 7.30 -17.23
N ARG A 55 12.56 6.91 -16.46
CA ARG A 55 13.31 5.66 -16.70
C ARG A 55 12.47 4.38 -16.57
N LEU A 56 11.37 4.44 -15.83
CA LEU A 56 10.44 3.33 -15.64
C LEU A 56 9.20 3.42 -16.54
N HIS A 57 9.13 4.41 -17.43
CA HIS A 57 7.96 4.69 -18.27
C HIS A 57 6.65 4.89 -17.48
N ILE A 58 6.74 5.51 -16.29
CA ILE A 58 5.58 5.82 -15.43
C ILE A 58 5.21 7.29 -15.64
N SER A 59 4.02 7.55 -16.20
CA SER A 59 3.46 8.91 -16.22
C SER A 59 3.03 9.33 -14.81
N LEU A 60 3.47 10.53 -14.40
CA LEU A 60 3.16 11.18 -13.13
C LEU A 60 2.03 12.20 -13.23
N ASP A 61 1.22 12.12 -14.30
CA ASP A 61 0.12 13.04 -14.51
C ASP A 61 -0.93 12.84 -13.43
N ARG A 62 -1.37 13.96 -12.86
CA ARG A 62 -2.44 13.95 -11.88
C ARG A 62 -3.72 13.54 -12.59
N LYS A 63 -4.30 12.42 -12.15
CA LYS A 63 -5.61 11.97 -12.62
C LYS A 63 -6.66 12.32 -11.57
N PRO A 64 -7.90 12.65 -11.98
CA PRO A 64 -8.99 12.79 -11.04
C PRO A 64 -9.20 11.46 -10.30
N MET A 65 -9.04 11.49 -8.98
CA MET A 65 -9.25 10.32 -8.12
C MET A 65 -10.59 10.41 -7.41
N LYS A 66 -11.32 9.30 -7.36
CA LYS A 66 -12.55 9.19 -6.58
C LYS A 66 -12.21 8.88 -5.13
N VAL A 67 -12.95 9.45 -4.20
CA VAL A 67 -12.90 9.07 -2.78
C VAL A 67 -13.35 7.62 -2.64
N CYS A 68 -12.71 6.86 -1.76
CA CYS A 68 -13.04 5.46 -1.56
C CYS A 68 -14.45 5.30 -1.00
N PRO A 69 -15.32 4.51 -1.66
CA PRO A 69 -16.70 4.33 -1.22
C PRO A 69 -16.84 3.53 0.09
N ILE A 70 -15.77 2.82 0.49
CA ILE A 70 -15.79 1.97 1.69
C ILE A 70 -15.53 2.77 2.97
N CYS A 71 -14.65 3.77 2.91
CA CYS A 71 -14.25 4.53 4.11
C CYS A 71 -14.49 6.04 4.02
N GLY A 72 -14.80 6.58 2.84
CA GLY A 72 -14.98 8.03 2.64
C GLY A 72 -13.72 8.87 2.89
N THR A 73 -12.58 8.27 3.21
CA THR A 73 -11.40 8.99 3.75
C THR A 73 -10.28 9.09 2.71
N TYR A 74 -9.90 7.97 2.10
CA TYR A 74 -8.75 7.90 1.19
C TYR A 74 -9.19 7.80 -0.26
N PHE A 75 -8.34 8.25 -1.19
CA PHE A 75 -8.59 8.11 -2.62
C PHE A 75 -8.38 6.68 -3.13
N VAL A 76 -9.16 6.29 -4.14
CA VAL A 76 -8.95 5.07 -4.92
C VAL A 76 -7.81 5.32 -5.90
N ARG A 77 -6.76 4.49 -5.83
CA ARG A 77 -5.52 4.63 -6.62
C ARG A 77 -5.47 3.57 -7.72
N ASP A 78 -4.76 3.84 -8.81
CA ASP A 78 -4.51 2.87 -9.89
C ASP A 78 -3.47 1.81 -9.47
N ASN A 79 -3.81 1.02 -8.46
CA ASN A 79 -3.01 -0.07 -7.92
C ASN A 79 -3.90 -1.32 -7.73
N LYS A 80 -3.37 -2.39 -7.12
CA LYS A 80 -4.16 -3.62 -6.89
C LYS A 80 -5.49 -3.33 -6.18
N ALA A 81 -5.50 -2.49 -5.15
CA ALA A 81 -6.72 -2.14 -4.43
C ALA A 81 -7.74 -1.40 -5.29
N GLY A 82 -7.30 -0.43 -6.11
CA GLY A 82 -8.23 0.32 -6.95
C GLY A 82 -8.81 -0.46 -8.11
N ARG A 83 -8.17 -1.55 -8.58
CA ARG A 83 -8.80 -2.51 -9.51
C ARG A 83 -10.05 -3.15 -8.91
N TYR A 84 -10.14 -3.22 -7.57
CA TYR A 84 -11.32 -3.68 -6.84
C TYR A 84 -12.17 -2.52 -6.29
N GLY A 85 -11.95 -1.29 -6.77
CA GLY A 85 -12.78 -0.13 -6.45
C GLY A 85 -12.61 0.44 -5.04
N MET A 86 -11.49 0.18 -4.35
CA MET A 86 -11.26 0.66 -2.98
C MET A 86 -9.85 1.22 -2.76
N CYS A 87 -9.65 1.94 -1.65
CA CYS A 87 -8.33 2.41 -1.27
C CYS A 87 -7.45 1.27 -0.73
N GLN A 88 -6.14 1.50 -0.70
CA GLN A 88 -5.16 0.51 -0.24
C GLN A 88 -5.43 0.04 1.20
N VAL A 89 -5.85 0.95 2.09
CA VAL A 89 -6.12 0.61 3.50
C VAL A 89 -7.33 -0.33 3.62
N CYS A 90 -8.43 -0.04 2.91
CA CYS A 90 -9.60 -0.91 2.89
C CYS A 90 -9.30 -2.27 2.27
N TRP A 91 -8.44 -2.31 1.25
CA TRP A 91 -7.99 -3.58 0.66
C TRP A 91 -7.22 -4.45 1.66
N GLU A 92 -6.23 -3.90 2.37
CA GLU A 92 -5.47 -4.68 3.35
C GLU A 92 -6.35 -5.14 4.52
N ARG A 93 -7.32 -4.33 4.95
CA ARG A 93 -8.32 -4.74 5.95
C ARG A 93 -9.14 -5.94 5.45
N ARG A 94 -9.74 -5.84 4.26
CA ARG A 94 -10.54 -6.92 3.67
C ARG A 94 -9.73 -8.18 3.41
N LYS A 95 -8.47 -8.04 3.02
CA LYS A 95 -7.54 -9.15 2.88
C LYS A 95 -7.29 -9.83 4.22
N ALA A 96 -7.14 -9.07 5.30
CA ALA A 96 -6.99 -9.61 6.65
C ALA A 96 -8.26 -10.34 7.12
N ASP A 97 -9.45 -9.81 6.83
CA ASP A 97 -10.74 -10.48 7.09
C ASP A 97 -10.81 -11.83 6.37
N ALA A 98 -10.57 -11.86 5.06
CA ALA A 98 -10.58 -13.07 4.26
C ALA A 98 -9.55 -14.12 4.76
N MET A 99 -8.38 -13.68 5.25
CA MET A 99 -7.40 -14.59 5.84
C MET A 99 -7.90 -15.20 7.16
N ARG A 100 -8.62 -14.43 7.99
CA ARG A 100 -9.24 -14.93 9.22
C ARG A 100 -10.37 -15.92 8.94
N GLU A 101 -11.27 -15.59 8.01
CA GLU A 101 -12.37 -16.47 7.59
C GLU A 101 -11.83 -17.83 7.11
N ARG A 102 -10.86 -17.81 6.19
CA ARG A 102 -10.22 -19.04 5.69
C ARG A 102 -9.54 -19.85 6.79
N ALA A 103 -8.97 -19.19 7.80
CA ALA A 103 -8.36 -19.88 8.94
C ALA A 103 -9.42 -20.56 9.83
N ALA A 104 -10.56 -19.89 10.05
CA ALA A 104 -11.69 -20.42 10.81
C ALA A 104 -12.34 -21.61 10.09
N GLU A 105 -12.58 -21.53 8.78
CA GLU A 105 -13.10 -22.64 7.97
C GLU A 105 -12.20 -23.88 8.06
N ARG A 106 -10.89 -23.70 7.94
CA ARG A 106 -9.92 -24.80 8.07
C ARG A 106 -9.89 -25.39 9.47
N ALA A 107 -10.11 -24.59 10.51
CA ALA A 107 -10.21 -25.10 11.87
C ALA A 107 -11.47 -25.96 12.03
N ALA A 108 -12.63 -25.46 11.61
CA ALA A 108 -13.89 -26.21 11.65
C ALA A 108 -13.82 -27.53 10.88
N GLN A 109 -13.18 -27.54 9.70
CA GLN A 109 -12.98 -28.77 8.93
C GLN A 109 -12.12 -29.79 9.69
N ARG A 110 -11.01 -29.35 10.30
CA ARG A 110 -10.16 -30.24 11.11
C ARG A 110 -10.92 -30.83 12.30
N ASP A 111 -11.74 -30.03 12.97
CA ASP A 111 -12.54 -30.49 14.11
C ASP A 111 -13.56 -31.55 13.69
N TYR A 112 -14.22 -31.33 12.54
CA TYR A 112 -15.11 -32.32 11.93
C TYR A 112 -14.37 -33.62 11.59
N ASP A 113 -13.22 -33.53 10.92
CA ASP A 113 -12.43 -34.71 10.51
C ASP A 113 -11.95 -35.50 11.74
N ASN A 114 -11.52 -34.80 12.79
CA ASN A 114 -11.13 -35.40 14.06
C ASN A 114 -12.32 -36.12 14.72
N ALA A 115 -13.50 -35.49 14.76
CA ALA A 115 -14.70 -36.09 15.34
C ALA A 115 -15.15 -37.33 14.56
N LYS A 116 -15.09 -37.27 13.22
CA LYS A 116 -15.36 -38.41 12.33
C LYS A 116 -14.38 -39.55 12.55
N HIS A 117 -13.08 -39.25 12.61
CA HIS A 117 -12.06 -40.27 12.86
C HIS A 117 -12.26 -40.97 14.21
N ARG A 118 -12.53 -40.21 15.28
CA ARG A 118 -12.80 -40.78 16.62
C ARG A 118 -13.97 -41.77 16.62
N LYS A 119 -15.07 -41.44 15.92
CA LYS A 119 -16.21 -42.34 15.78
C LYS A 119 -15.85 -43.63 15.05
N ASN A 120 -15.01 -43.55 14.02
CA ASN A 120 -14.59 -44.71 13.24
C ASN A 120 -13.61 -45.62 14.00
N THR A 121 -12.75 -45.07 14.86
CA THR A 121 -11.74 -45.85 15.59
C THR A 121 -12.19 -46.35 16.97
N GLY A 122 -13.25 -45.79 17.54
CA GLY A 122 -13.79 -46.17 18.86
C GLY A 122 -14.93 -47.20 18.84
N GLY A 123 -15.22 -47.80 17.68
CA GLY A 123 -16.29 -48.78 17.49
C GLY A 123 -15.79 -50.21 17.25
N ALA A 124 -14.74 -50.64 17.96
CA ALA A 124 -14.20 -52.00 17.95
C ALA A 124 -14.33 -52.65 19.33
#